data_AF-A0A376H0Z4-F1
#
_entry.id   AF-A0A376H0Z4-F1
#
_cell.length_a   1.000
_cell.length_b   1.000
_cell.length_c   1.000
_cell.angle_alpha   90.00
_cell.angle_beta   90.00
_cell.angle_gamma   90.00
#
_symmetry.space_group_name_H-M   'P 1'
#
loop_
_entity.id
_entity.type
_entity.pdbx_description
1 polymer ?
#
loop_
_entity_poly.entity_id
_entity_poly.type
_entity_poly.pdbx_seq_one_letter_code
_entity_poly.pdbx_strand_id
1 'polypeptide(L)'
;MKKIMIYVGAYWSRDPTVLENPEAVHYCLRQLFYLYKERLESLIRQLPYTDRRLDELLLRYPAMYKRRKNRLLPEEYPIEKRELEGRFVAYFYDDVRMRLVEQRMEIENDRYYFINYCKKRKYQVTDDFYDCILQDGEVILSKIAPSFRELVPIDFLKKCHLRILP
;
A
#
# COMPACT_ATOMS: atom_id res chain seq x y z
N MET A 1 25.08 9.11 -32.41
CA MET A 1 23.62 8.84 -32.49
C MET A 1 23.12 8.40 -31.12
N LYS A 2 22.14 9.10 -30.54
CA LYS A 2 21.53 8.76 -29.24
C LYS A 2 20.81 7.41 -29.36
N LYS A 3 21.18 6.45 -28.52
CA LYS A 3 20.52 5.13 -28.45
C LYS A 3 19.11 5.34 -27.89
N ILE A 4 18.11 5.13 -28.74
CA ILE A 4 16.70 5.24 -28.39
C ILE A 4 16.39 4.17 -27.33
N MET A 5 15.95 4.64 -26.18
CA MET A 5 15.54 3.83 -25.04
C MET A 5 14.13 3.30 -25.34
N ILE A 6 14.03 2.05 -25.79
CA ILE A 6 12.73 1.39 -26.00
C ILE A 6 12.20 0.99 -24.61
N TYR A 7 11.20 1.71 -24.13
CA TYR A 7 10.47 1.42 -22.90
C TYR A 7 8.99 1.18 -23.25
N VAL A 8 8.38 0.30 -22.46
CA VAL A 8 6.93 -0.05 -22.40
C VAL A 8 6.45 -0.97 -23.55
N GLY A 9 6.42 -2.28 -23.29
CA GLY A 9 5.72 -3.25 -24.15
C GLY A 9 6.30 -4.69 -24.20
N ALA A 10 7.53 -4.90 -23.74
CA ALA A 10 8.22 -6.19 -23.94
C ALA A 10 7.99 -7.25 -22.84
N TYR A 11 6.90 -7.16 -22.06
CA TYR A 11 6.64 -8.17 -21.02
C TYR A 11 6.21 -9.53 -21.60
N TRP A 12 5.82 -9.55 -22.89
CA TRP A 12 5.52 -10.77 -23.63
C TRP A 12 6.09 -10.70 -25.07
N SER A 13 7.33 -10.23 -25.24
CA SER A 13 8.01 -10.47 -26.52
C SER A 13 8.26 -11.96 -26.67
N ARG A 14 8.23 -12.45 -27.92
CA ARG A 14 8.35 -13.85 -28.36
C ARG A 14 9.70 -14.53 -28.04
N ASP A 15 10.49 -13.97 -27.13
CA ASP A 15 11.85 -14.40 -26.75
C ASP A 15 11.86 -15.25 -25.47
N PRO A 16 12.86 -16.13 -25.29
CA PRO A 16 12.69 -17.44 -24.68
C PRO A 16 12.00 -17.40 -23.32
N THR A 17 11.10 -18.37 -23.12
CA THR A 17 10.47 -18.69 -21.83
C THR A 17 11.50 -18.95 -20.72
N VAL A 18 12.76 -19.14 -21.12
CA VAL A 18 13.89 -19.64 -20.36
C VAL A 18 14.98 -18.56 -20.32
N LEU A 19 15.53 -18.31 -19.13
CA LEU A 19 16.55 -17.29 -18.85
C LEU A 19 17.88 -17.97 -18.63
N GLU A 20 18.85 -17.69 -19.51
CA GLU A 20 20.10 -18.47 -19.60
C GLU A 20 21.25 -17.93 -18.73
N ASN A 21 21.17 -16.69 -18.27
CA ASN A 21 22.27 -16.04 -17.54
C ASN A 21 21.77 -15.07 -16.45
N PRO A 22 22.64 -14.68 -15.51
CA PRO A 22 22.29 -13.78 -14.41
C PRO A 22 21.78 -12.40 -14.87
N GLU A 23 22.30 -11.86 -15.97
CA GLU A 23 21.88 -10.56 -16.50
C GLU A 23 20.41 -10.60 -16.96
N ALA A 24 20.01 -11.67 -17.66
CA ALA A 24 18.63 -11.88 -18.09
C ALA A 24 17.68 -12.03 -16.90
N VAL A 25 18.10 -12.72 -15.84
CA VAL A 25 17.33 -12.84 -14.58
C VAL A 25 17.20 -11.47 -13.89
N HIS A 26 18.27 -10.70 -13.76
CA HIS A 26 18.21 -9.37 -13.16
C HIS A 26 17.29 -8.43 -13.93
N TYR A 27 17.33 -8.48 -15.26
CA TYR A 27 16.41 -7.73 -16.10
C TYR A 27 14.96 -8.16 -15.85
N CYS A 28 14.68 -9.46 -15.84
CA CYS A 28 13.34 -10.00 -15.57
C CYS A 28 12.82 -9.61 -14.18
N LEU A 29 13.65 -9.71 -13.12
CA LEU A 29 13.27 -9.30 -11.77
C LEU A 29 12.98 -7.80 -11.66
N ARG A 30 13.71 -6.95 -12.39
CA ARG A 30 13.43 -5.50 -12.44
C ARG A 30 12.07 -5.22 -13.09
N GLN A 31 11.75 -5.97 -14.14
CA GLN A 31 10.47 -5.89 -14.81
C GLN A 31 9.35 -6.33 -13.84
N LEU A 32 9.55 -7.42 -13.08
CA LEU A 32 8.57 -7.93 -12.13
C LEU A 32 8.32 -6.93 -11.01
N PHE A 33 9.39 -6.30 -10.52
CA PHE A 33 9.31 -5.24 -9.54
C PHE A 33 8.34 -4.12 -9.95
N TYR A 34 8.45 -3.59 -11.17
CA TYR A 34 7.55 -2.51 -11.60
C TYR A 34 6.13 -2.99 -11.86
N LEU A 35 5.95 -4.15 -12.48
CA LEU A 35 4.63 -4.74 -12.74
C LEU A 35 3.85 -4.93 -11.42
N TYR A 36 4.48 -5.52 -10.42
CA TYR A 36 3.83 -5.81 -9.15
C TYR A 36 3.71 -4.56 -8.25
N LYS A 37 4.59 -3.57 -8.40
CA LYS A 37 4.40 -2.25 -7.78
C LYS A 37 3.15 -1.56 -8.33
N GLU A 38 2.97 -1.56 -9.65
CA GLU A 38 1.79 -0.97 -10.30
C GLU A 38 0.50 -1.68 -9.86
N ARG A 39 0.52 -3.01 -9.77
CA ARG A 39 -0.61 -3.78 -9.21
C ARG A 39 -0.93 -3.37 -7.77
N LEU A 40 0.08 -3.22 -6.92
CA LEU A 40 -0.10 -2.78 -5.53
C LEU A 40 -0.68 -1.36 -5.46
N GLU A 41 -0.16 -0.43 -6.25
CA GLU A 41 -0.70 0.93 -6.34
C GLU A 41 -2.14 0.94 -6.82
N SER A 42 -2.49 0.11 -7.81
CA SER A 42 -3.87 -0.02 -8.29
C SER A 42 -4.79 -0.54 -7.20
N LEU A 43 -4.35 -1.51 -6.40
CA LEU A 43 -5.15 -2.02 -5.27
C LEU A 43 -5.40 -0.93 -4.22
N ILE A 44 -4.40 -0.10 -3.92
CA ILE A 44 -4.52 1.01 -2.98
C ILE A 44 -5.46 2.09 -3.53
N ARG A 45 -5.33 2.46 -4.81
CA ARG A 45 -6.18 3.48 -5.45
C ARG A 45 -7.66 3.09 -5.55
N GLN A 46 -7.96 1.80 -5.50
CA GLN A 46 -9.35 1.28 -5.53
C GLN A 46 -10.02 1.31 -4.14
N LEU A 47 -9.29 1.66 -3.08
CA LEU A 47 -9.87 1.77 -1.75
C LEU A 47 -10.81 2.99 -1.68
N PRO A 48 -11.94 2.89 -0.94
CA PRO A 48 -12.89 3.99 -0.81
C PRO A 48 -12.43 5.06 0.19
N TYR A 49 -11.13 5.10 0.50
CA TYR A 49 -10.52 5.97 1.49
C TYR A 49 -9.05 6.21 1.16
N THR A 50 -8.51 7.30 1.68
CA THR A 50 -7.08 7.62 1.66
C THR A 50 -6.50 7.49 3.07
N ASP A 51 -5.28 6.97 3.18
CA ASP A 51 -4.55 6.93 4.46
C ASP A 51 -3.04 6.91 4.18
N ARG A 52 -2.30 7.80 4.84
CA ARG A 52 -0.83 7.93 4.69
C ARG A 52 -0.07 6.63 4.94
N ARG A 53 -0.60 5.71 5.75
CA ARG A 53 0.04 4.42 6.04
C ARG A 53 0.14 3.55 4.78
N LEU A 54 -0.78 3.72 3.84
CA LEU A 54 -0.77 3.05 2.55
C LEU A 54 0.30 3.64 1.63
N ASP A 55 0.46 4.97 1.65
CA ASP A 55 1.54 5.65 0.93
C ASP A 55 2.91 5.25 1.47
N GLU A 56 3.04 5.12 2.79
CA GLU A 56 4.27 4.63 3.43
C GLU A 56 4.63 3.21 2.98
N LEU A 57 3.66 2.32 2.75
CA LEU A 57 3.91 0.98 2.21
C LEU A 57 4.52 1.08 0.81
N LEU A 58 3.97 1.94 -0.06
CA LEU A 58 4.49 2.18 -1.41
C LEU A 58 5.90 2.78 -1.38
N LEU A 59 6.16 3.73 -0.47
CA LEU A 59 7.48 4.34 -0.28
C LEU A 59 8.53 3.31 0.19
N ARG A 60 8.12 2.35 1.02
CA ARG A 60 9.02 1.29 1.53
C ARG A 60 9.23 0.15 0.53
N TYR A 61 8.35 -0.02 -0.46
CA TYR A 61 8.40 -1.10 -1.44
C TYR A 61 9.78 -1.29 -2.11
N PRO A 62 10.46 -0.24 -2.62
CA PRO A 62 11.80 -0.39 -3.22
C PRO A 62 12.86 -0.86 -2.23
N ALA A 63 12.80 -0.36 -0.99
CA ALA A 63 13.73 -0.75 0.06
C ALA A 63 13.52 -2.21 0.49
N MET A 64 12.25 -2.65 0.58
CA MET A 64 11.91 -4.04 0.86
C MET A 64 12.45 -4.98 -0.23
N TYR A 65 12.25 -4.61 -1.51
CA TYR A 65 12.78 -5.37 -2.64
C TYR A 65 14.31 -5.45 -2.60
N LYS A 66 15.00 -4.32 -2.41
CA LYS A 66 16.47 -4.27 -2.37
C LYS A 66 17.07 -5.20 -1.31
N ARG A 67 16.42 -5.37 -0.17
CA ARG A 67 16.86 -6.27 0.91
C ARG A 67 16.68 -7.75 0.58
N ARG A 68 15.76 -8.10 -0.33
CA ARG A 68 15.38 -9.49 -0.63
C ARG A 68 15.81 -9.97 -2.01
N LYS A 69 16.15 -9.06 -2.93
CA LYS A 69 16.42 -9.37 -4.34
C LYS A 69 17.45 -10.48 -4.56
N ASN A 70 18.46 -10.61 -3.69
CA ASN A 70 19.50 -11.64 -3.84
C ASN A 70 18.95 -13.05 -3.57
N ARG A 71 17.90 -13.19 -2.74
CA ARG A 71 17.22 -14.46 -2.47
C ARG A 71 16.32 -14.92 -3.62
N LEU A 72 16.07 -14.05 -4.60
CA LEU A 72 15.28 -14.35 -5.77
C LEU A 72 16.12 -14.91 -6.93
N LEU A 73 17.45 -14.86 -6.80
CA LEU A 73 18.34 -15.40 -7.82
C LEU A 73 18.30 -16.93 -7.78
N PRO A 74 18.22 -17.59 -8.95
CA PRO A 74 18.28 -19.04 -9.01
C PRO A 74 19.70 -19.54 -8.70
N GLU A 75 19.79 -20.77 -8.19
CA GLU A 75 21.07 -21.45 -7.94
C GLU A 75 21.67 -22.00 -9.25
N GLU A 76 20.81 -22.37 -10.20
CA GLU A 76 21.18 -22.97 -11.47
C GLU A 76 20.48 -22.28 -12.65
N TYR A 77 21.11 -22.37 -13.82
CA TYR A 77 20.61 -21.84 -15.09
C TYR A 77 20.51 -22.99 -16.11
N PRO A 78 19.53 -22.93 -17.02
CA PRO A 78 18.60 -21.84 -17.19
C PRO A 78 17.32 -21.98 -16.34
N ILE A 79 16.62 -20.87 -16.09
CA ILE A 79 15.36 -20.87 -15.32
C ILE A 79 14.18 -20.39 -16.16
N GLU A 80 12.99 -20.97 -15.97
CA GLU A 80 11.78 -20.44 -16.62
C GLU A 80 11.35 -19.09 -16.01
N LYS A 81 10.90 -18.17 -16.87
CA LYS A 81 10.31 -16.88 -16.45
C LYS A 81 9.16 -17.07 -15.46
N ARG A 82 8.32 -18.10 -15.68
CA ARG A 82 7.19 -18.42 -14.80
C ARG A 82 7.64 -18.89 -13.43
N GLU A 83 8.71 -19.69 -13.38
CA GLU A 83 9.30 -20.12 -12.12
C GLU A 83 9.88 -18.92 -11.34
N LEU A 84 10.60 -18.03 -12.04
CA LEU A 84 11.15 -16.81 -11.45
C LEU A 84 10.04 -15.86 -10.95
N GLU A 85 8.94 -15.71 -11.69
CA GLU A 85 7.74 -14.98 -11.24
C GLU A 85 7.12 -15.62 -10.00
N GLY A 86 6.96 -16.95 -9.97
CA GLY A 86 6.47 -17.67 -8.82
C GLY A 86 7.32 -17.43 -7.57
N ARG A 87 8.65 -17.48 -7.71
CA ARG A 87 9.60 -17.13 -6.63
C ARG A 87 9.44 -15.67 -6.20
N PHE A 88 9.34 -14.73 -7.14
CA PHE A 88 9.14 -13.31 -6.84
C PHE A 88 7.85 -13.07 -6.04
N VAL A 89 6.75 -13.73 -6.45
CA VAL A 89 5.46 -13.61 -5.77
C VAL A 89 5.56 -14.15 -4.34
N ALA A 90 5.98 -15.40 -4.20
CA ALA A 90 6.00 -16.09 -2.90
C ALA A 90 6.95 -15.43 -1.88
N TYR A 91 8.16 -15.03 -2.31
CA TYR A 91 9.18 -14.53 -1.38
C TYR A 91 9.10 -13.01 -1.13
N PHE A 92 8.45 -12.26 -1.99
CA PHE A 92 8.41 -10.81 -1.88
C PHE A 92 7.00 -10.24 -1.96
N TYR A 93 6.28 -10.46 -3.05
CA TYR A 93 5.01 -9.77 -3.27
C TYR A 93 3.92 -10.17 -2.28
N ASP A 94 3.81 -11.45 -1.93
CA ASP A 94 2.76 -11.93 -1.03
C ASP A 94 2.92 -11.35 0.38
N ASP A 95 4.14 -11.23 0.91
CA ASP A 95 4.39 -10.56 2.19
C ASP A 95 3.99 -9.07 2.14
N VAL A 96 4.29 -8.37 1.04
CA VAL A 96 3.86 -6.97 0.86
C VAL A 96 2.34 -6.88 0.80
N ARG A 97 1.69 -7.79 0.08
CA ARG A 97 0.24 -7.85 -0.04
C ARG A 97 -0.43 -8.16 1.30
N MET A 98 0.14 -9.06 2.10
CA MET A 98 -0.35 -9.35 3.45
C MET A 98 -0.28 -8.12 4.35
N ARG A 99 0.83 -7.37 4.31
CA ARG A 99 0.95 -6.10 5.05
C ARG A 99 -0.12 -5.09 4.64
N LEU A 100 -0.46 -5.00 3.34
CA LEU A 100 -1.56 -4.16 2.88
C LEU A 100 -2.89 -4.59 3.51
N VAL A 101 -3.17 -5.90 3.58
CA VAL A 101 -4.40 -6.43 4.21
C VAL A 101 -4.45 -6.07 5.69
N GLU A 102 -3.37 -6.29 6.42
CA GLU A 102 -3.26 -5.95 7.85
C GLU A 102 -3.48 -4.46 8.09
N GLN A 103 -2.79 -3.60 7.34
CA GLN A 103 -2.95 -2.15 7.44
C GLN A 103 -4.38 -1.70 7.18
N ARG A 104 -5.06 -2.29 6.18
CA ARG A 104 -6.47 -1.98 5.91
C ARG A 104 -7.38 -2.30 7.09
N MET A 105 -7.18 -3.47 7.72
CA MET A 105 -7.94 -3.86 8.91
C MET A 105 -7.68 -2.90 10.07
N GLU A 106 -6.44 -2.49 10.29
CA GLU A 106 -6.08 -1.49 11.32
C GLU A 106 -6.76 -0.14 11.06
N ILE A 107 -6.69 0.36 9.82
CA ILE A 107 -7.32 1.62 9.40
C ILE A 107 -8.83 1.59 9.65
N GLU A 108 -9.49 0.51 9.23
CA GLU A 108 -10.93 0.35 9.40
C GLU A 108 -11.31 0.28 10.88
N ASN A 109 -10.58 -0.49 11.68
CA ASN A 109 -10.79 -0.59 13.12
C ASN A 109 -10.65 0.75 13.83
N ASP A 110 -9.58 1.49 13.54
CA ASP A 110 -9.32 2.83 14.09
C ASP A 110 -10.50 3.79 13.84
N ARG A 111 -10.99 3.81 12.59
CA ARG A 111 -12.10 4.67 12.17
C ARG A 111 -13.41 4.28 12.84
N TYR A 112 -13.78 3.00 12.80
CA TYR A 112 -15.01 2.53 13.42
C TYR A 112 -15.00 2.69 14.95
N TYR A 113 -13.84 2.48 15.58
CA TYR A 113 -13.72 2.62 17.02
C TYR A 113 -13.93 4.06 17.47
N PHE A 114 -13.38 5.03 16.75
CA PHE A 114 -13.62 6.44 17.03
C PHE A 114 -15.07 6.86 16.76
N ILE A 115 -15.67 6.45 15.64
CA ILE A 115 -17.09 6.73 15.33
C ILE A 115 -18.00 6.20 16.45
N ASN A 116 -17.77 4.97 16.91
CA ASN A 116 -18.53 4.36 17.99
C ASN A 116 -18.35 5.10 19.32
N TYR A 117 -17.15 5.61 19.61
CA TYR A 117 -16.90 6.47 20.75
C TYR A 117 -17.76 7.74 20.71
N CYS A 118 -17.76 8.47 19.58
CA CYS A 118 -18.55 9.69 19.41
C CYS A 118 -20.06 9.42 19.58
N LYS A 119 -20.56 8.33 18.98
CA LYS A 119 -21.98 7.92 19.11
C LYS A 119 -22.36 7.63 20.57
N LYS A 120 -21.52 6.93 21.33
CA LYS A 120 -21.76 6.64 22.76
C LYS A 120 -21.83 7.92 23.61
N ARG A 121 -21.03 8.93 23.27
CA ARG A 121 -21.01 10.23 23.96
C ARG A 121 -22.12 11.18 23.53
N LYS A 122 -22.92 10.81 22.53
CA LYS A 122 -24.03 11.63 21.98
C LYS A 122 -23.56 13.02 21.56
N TYR A 123 -22.36 13.13 20.98
CA TYR A 123 -21.89 14.39 20.43
C TYR A 123 -22.81 14.85 19.30
N GLN A 124 -23.11 16.14 19.28
CA GLN A 124 -23.81 16.76 18.16
C GLN A 124 -22.80 17.11 17.07
N VAL A 125 -22.81 16.34 15.98
CA VAL A 125 -21.92 16.48 14.83
C VAL A 125 -22.72 16.46 13.53
N THR A 126 -22.17 17.04 12.47
CA THR A 126 -22.76 17.01 11.12
C THR A 126 -22.54 15.64 10.45
N ASP A 127 -23.34 15.26 9.44
CA ASP A 127 -23.11 14.02 8.67
C ASP A 127 -21.73 14.00 8.00
N ASP A 128 -21.36 15.16 7.44
CA ASP A 128 -20.04 15.54 6.96
C ASP A 128 -18.86 15.18 7.89
N PHE A 129 -19.07 15.02 9.20
CA PHE A 129 -18.03 14.63 10.15
C PHE A 129 -17.69 13.15 10.02
N TYR A 130 -18.73 12.31 9.91
CA TYR A 130 -18.55 10.87 9.79
C TYR A 130 -17.97 10.51 8.43
N ASP A 131 -18.38 11.20 7.37
CA ASP A 131 -17.83 11.00 6.04
C ASP A 131 -16.33 11.29 5.99
N CYS A 132 -15.85 12.37 6.63
CA CYS A 132 -14.41 12.67 6.71
C CYS A 132 -13.62 11.59 7.45
N ILE A 133 -14.15 11.05 8.56
CA ILE A 133 -13.50 9.94 9.25
C ILE A 133 -13.52 8.67 8.38
N LEU A 134 -14.58 8.48 7.59
CA LEU A 134 -14.70 7.34 6.70
C LEU A 134 -13.87 7.46 5.40
N GLN A 135 -13.49 8.66 4.98
CA GLN A 135 -12.71 8.84 3.77
C GLN A 135 -11.23 9.01 4.06
N ASP A 136 -10.87 9.84 5.03
CA ASP A 136 -9.48 10.29 5.19
C ASP A 136 -8.94 10.09 6.61
N GLY A 137 -9.76 9.55 7.52
CA GLY A 137 -9.39 9.40 8.92
C GLY A 137 -9.15 10.75 9.62
N GLU A 138 -9.85 11.79 9.17
CA GLU A 138 -9.72 13.16 9.70
C GLU A 138 -10.89 13.53 10.62
N VAL A 139 -10.55 14.24 11.69
CA VAL A 139 -11.48 14.76 12.70
C VAL A 139 -11.45 16.27 12.63
N ILE A 140 -12.53 16.84 12.11
CA ILE A 140 -12.67 18.28 11.89
C ILE A 140 -13.46 18.87 13.06
N LEU A 141 -12.79 19.64 13.92
CA LEU A 141 -13.39 20.15 15.16
C LEU A 141 -14.54 21.13 14.90
N SER A 142 -14.44 21.94 13.84
CA SER A 142 -15.51 22.86 13.43
C SER A 142 -16.84 22.17 13.12
N LYS A 143 -16.83 20.90 12.69
CA LYS A 143 -18.03 20.06 12.45
C LYS A 143 -18.67 19.48 13.72
N ILE A 144 -18.06 19.70 14.89
CA ILE A 144 -18.58 19.34 16.21
C ILE A 144 -19.16 20.60 16.87
N ALA A 145 -20.31 20.48 17.55
CA ALA A 145 -20.90 21.59 18.28
C ALA A 145 -19.92 22.17 19.33
N PRO A 146 -19.80 23.50 19.48
CA PRO A 146 -18.79 24.15 20.33
C PRO A 146 -18.72 23.60 21.76
N SER A 147 -19.87 23.31 22.38
CA SER A 147 -19.98 22.76 23.73
C SER A 147 -19.34 21.38 23.91
N PHE A 148 -19.06 20.66 22.82
CA PHE A 148 -18.47 19.33 22.84
C PHE A 148 -17.02 19.29 22.32
N ARG A 149 -16.52 20.36 21.68
CA ARG A 149 -15.18 20.37 21.06
C ARG A 149 -14.07 20.12 22.07
N GLU A 150 -14.15 20.76 23.24
CA GLU A 150 -13.17 20.59 24.32
C GLU A 150 -13.25 19.22 24.99
N LEU A 151 -14.35 18.48 24.80
CA LEU A 151 -14.55 17.14 25.35
C LEU A 151 -13.94 16.05 24.47
N VAL A 152 -13.50 16.39 23.26
CA VAL A 152 -12.89 15.44 22.32
C VAL A 152 -11.58 14.92 22.91
N PRO A 153 -11.44 13.61 23.17
CA PRO A 153 -10.23 13.06 23.78
C PRO A 153 -9.07 12.99 22.78
N ILE A 154 -8.22 14.01 22.76
CA ILE A 154 -7.05 14.08 21.85
C ILE A 154 -6.15 12.85 21.97
N ASP A 155 -5.93 12.33 23.18
CA ASP A 155 -5.11 11.12 23.37
C ASP A 155 -5.74 9.87 22.77
N PHE A 156 -7.07 9.80 22.76
CA PHE A 156 -7.80 8.71 22.13
C PHE A 156 -7.76 8.81 20.60
N LEU A 157 -7.82 10.04 20.06
CA LEU A 157 -7.64 10.30 18.63
C LEU A 157 -6.27 9.84 18.14
N LYS A 158 -5.21 10.15 18.90
CA LYS A 158 -3.85 9.68 18.61
C LYS A 158 -3.77 8.15 18.62
N LYS A 159 -4.45 7.48 19.55
CA LYS A 159 -4.52 5.99 19.59
C LYS A 159 -5.22 5.40 18.38
N CYS A 160 -6.21 6.10 17.83
CA CYS A 160 -6.90 5.72 16.60
C CYS A 160 -6.14 6.22 15.34
N HIS A 161 -4.94 6.79 15.49
CA HIS A 161 -4.14 7.34 14.40
C HIS A 161 -4.85 8.37 13.50
N LEU A 162 -5.93 8.98 14.00
CA LEU A 162 -6.72 9.97 13.28
C LEU A 162 -6.05 11.34 13.36
N ARG A 163 -6.20 12.12 12.29
CA ARG A 163 -5.69 13.49 12.23
C ARG A 163 -6.74 14.47 12.76
N ILE A 164 -6.28 15.50 13.46
CA ILE A 164 -7.15 16.59 13.92
C ILE A 164 -6.97 17.79 13.00
N LEU A 165 -8.08 18.31 12.49
CA LEU A 165 -8.15 19.56 11.75
C LEU A 165 -9.03 20.57 12.51
N PRO A 166 -8.71 21.87 12.39
CA PRO A 166 -9.48 22.94 13.04
C PRO A 166 -10.94 22.98 12.57
#